data_AF-A0A9E5I141-F1
#
_entry.id   AF-A0A9E5I141-F1
#
_cell.length_a   1.000
_cell.length_b   1.000
_cell.length_c   1.000
_cell.angle_alpha   90.00
_cell.angle_beta   90.00
_cell.angle_gamma   90.00
#
_symmetry.space_group_name_H-M   'P 1'
#
loop_
_entity.id
_entity.type
_entity.pdbx_description
1 polymer ?
#
loop_
_entity_poly.entity_id
_entity_poly.type
_entity_poly.pdbx_seq_one_letter_code
_entity_poly.pdbx_strand_id
1 'polypeptide(L)' 'IEINIIPHTLDHTTLGKLKAGDHVNLEVDLIARYVARMLSKDSS' A
#
# COMPACT_ATOMS: atom_id res chain seq x y z
N ILE A 1 6.66 -7.33 4.45
CA ILE A 1 5.29 -6.90 4.09
C ILE A 1 4.77 -7.98 3.16
N GLU A 2 3.63 -8.57 3.48
CA GLU A 2 2.99 -9.60 2.66
C GLU A 2 1.57 -9.14 2.33
N ILE A 3 1.12 -9.41 1.12
CA ILE A 3 -0.22 -9.06 0.63
C ILE A 3 -0.82 -10.25 -0.12
N ASN A 4 -2.13 -10.43 0.03
CA ASN A 4 -2.88 -11.40 -0.76
C ASN A 4 -3.54 -10.68 -1.94
N ILE A 5 -3.34 -11.21 -3.15
CA ILE A 5 -3.90 -10.65 -4.39
C ILE A 5 -4.81 -11.69 -5.02
N ILE A 6 -6.02 -11.29 -5.41
CA ILE A 6 -6.98 -12.14 -6.12
C ILE A 6 -6.63 -12.25 -7.61
N PRO A 7 -7.05 -13.32 -8.31
CA PRO A 7 -6.72 -13.53 -9.73
C PRO A 7 -7.09 -12.36 -10.64
N HIS A 8 -8.30 -11.80 -10.47
CA HIS A 8 -8.76 -10.67 -11.29
C HIS A 8 -7.80 -9.46 -11.23
N THR A 9 -7.23 -9.15 -10.07
CA THR A 9 -6.26 -8.05 -9.92
C THR A 9 -4.93 -8.37 -10.59
N LEU A 10 -4.48 -9.64 -10.57
CA LEU A 10 -3.26 -10.06 -11.28
C LEU A 10 -3.44 -9.94 -12.79
N ASP A 11 -4.61 -10.34 -13.30
CA ASP A 11 -4.92 -10.36 -14.73
C ASP A 11 -5.14 -8.95 -15.32
N HIS A 12 -5.72 -8.05 -14.53
CA HIS A 12 -6.12 -6.71 -14.98
C HIS A 12 -5.18 -5.58 -14.55
N THR A 13 -4.03 -5.88 -13.93
CA THR A 13 -3.01 -4.88 -13.57
C THR A 13 -1.61 -5.31 -14.02
N THR A 14 -0.60 -4.47 -13.78
CA THR A 14 0.80 -4.82 -14.05
C THR A 14 1.40 -5.72 -12.97
N LEU A 15 0.70 -5.95 -11.85
CA LEU A 15 1.23 -6.69 -10.70
C LEU A 15 1.57 -8.15 -11.04
N GLY A 16 0.80 -8.81 -11.92
CA GLY A 16 1.08 -10.18 -12.35
C GLY A 16 2.34 -10.34 -13.21
N LYS A 17 2.97 -9.25 -13.64
CA LYS A 17 4.18 -9.25 -14.47
C LYS A 17 5.46 -8.94 -13.67
N LEU A 18 5.31 -8.51 -12.42
CA LEU A 18 6.43 -8.14 -11.56
C LEU A 18 7.23 -9.37 -11.15
N LYS A 19 8.54 -9.17 -11.01
CA LYS A 19 9.50 -10.17 -10.53
C LYS A 19 10.15 -9.67 -9.25
N ALA A 20 10.73 -10.61 -8.50
CA ALA A 20 11.51 -10.24 -7.33
C ALA A 20 12.64 -9.27 -7.72
N GLY A 21 12.70 -8.13 -7.02
CA GLY A 21 13.65 -7.05 -7.29
C GLY A 21 13.08 -5.89 -8.12
N ASP A 22 11.90 -6.04 -8.74
CA ASP A 22 11.26 -4.94 -9.45
C ASP A 22 10.81 -3.83 -8.47
N HIS A 23 10.97 -2.59 -8.90
CA HIS A 23 10.47 -1.44 -8.16
C HIS A 23 8.97 -1.26 -8.38
N VAL A 24 8.29 -0.85 -7.31
CA VAL A 24 6.87 -0.50 -7.34
C VAL A 24 6.66 0.85 -6.66
N ASN A 25 5.58 1.52 -7.06
CA ASN A 25 5.13 2.72 -6.35
C ASN A 25 4.42 2.29 -5.07
N LEU A 26 4.87 2.82 -3.93
CA LEU A 26 4.20 2.63 -2.64
C LEU A 26 3.56 3.95 -2.22
N GLU A 27 2.24 3.97 -2.18
CA GLU A 27 1.46 5.12 -1.73
C GLU A 27 0.81 4.82 -0.39
N VAL A 28 0.91 5.76 0.55
CA VAL A 28 0.24 5.66 1.86
C VAL A 28 -1.15 6.27 1.78
N ASP A 29 -2.10 5.65 2.48
CA ASP A 29 -3.45 6.17 2.57
C ASP A 29 -3.47 7.56 3.26
N LEU A 30 -4.14 8.51 2.63
CA LEU A 30 -4.24 9.89 3.10
C LEU A 30 -4.93 10.00 4.46
N ILE A 31 -6.01 9.25 4.67
CA ILE A 31 -6.77 9.22 5.91
C ILE A 31 -5.90 8.63 7.01
N ALA A 32 -5.23 7.50 6.74
CA ALA A 32 -4.31 6.89 7.72
C ALA A 32 -3.22 7.87 8.17
N ARG A 33 -2.64 8.64 7.24
CA ARG A 33 -1.66 9.69 7.54
C ARG A 33 -2.22 10.78 8.45
N TYR A 34 -3.45 11.25 8.19
CA TYR A 34 -4.08 12.27 9.02
C TYR A 34 -4.44 11.75 10.40
N VAL A 35 -4.99 10.53 10.49
CA VAL A 35 -5.31 9.89 11.77
C VAL A 35 -4.04 9.72 12.61
N ALA A 36 -2.95 9.22 12.03
CA ALA A 36 -1.67 9.10 12.73
C ALA A 36 -1.17 10.45 13.28
N ARG A 37 -1.37 11.54 12.53
CA ARG A 37 -1.02 12.91 12.96
C ARG A 37 -1.93 13.46 14.05
N MET A 38 -3.20 13.08 14.09
CA MET A 38 -4.12 13.47 15.16
C MET A 38 -3.74 12.76 16.46
N LEU A 39 -3.56 11.44 16.40
CA LEU A 39 -3.14 10.63 17.55
C LEU A 39 -1.79 11.06 18.15
N SER A 40 -0.86 11.54 17.32
CA SER A 40 0.42 12.06 17.80
C SER A 40 0.35 13.48 18.38
N LYS A 41 -0.71 14.23 18.10
CA LYS A 41 -0.96 15.56 18.70
C LYS A 41 -1.74 15.47 20.01
N ASP A 42 -2.60 14.47 20.16
CA ASP A 42 -3.41 14.25 21.37
C ASP A 42 -2.59 13.71 22.55
N SER A 43 -1.34 13.32 22.32
CA SER A 43 -0.38 12.85 23.33
C SER A 43 0.54 13.95 23.87
N SER A 44 0.20 15.23 23.64
CA SER A 44 0.83 16.42 24.26
C SER A 44 -0.08 17.09 25.28
#